data_AF-A0A952ZWP7-F1
#
_entry.id   AF-A0A952ZWP7-F1
#
_cell.length_a   1.000
_cell.length_b   1.000
_cell.length_c   1.000
_cell.angle_alpha   90.00
_cell.angle_beta   90.00
_cell.angle_gamma   90.00
#
_symmetry.space_group_name_H-M   'P 1'
#
loop_
_entity.id
_entity.type
_entity.pdbx_description
1 polymer ?
#
loop_
_entity_poly.entity_id
_entity_poly.type
_entity_poly.pdbx_seq_one_letter_code
_entity_poly.pdbx_strand_id
1 'polypeptide(L)'
;MEFSRPPLRLRRALCASLVAGALALRAIGQVAVTAVDYGTTVDTTNRTAGNITYNNTYTPVEYISSSLGTYNFNGPLASAVNFRRNTGAGNPNNSTVFYQYSSTSGGSATVLGKGDTTPTLSEVMLSNDLSQGLRNPFANGSGSTNSNIERIDFYFAGGYTVQEGDAVVFFDLENVGNFGDGFRIAAFTSVGTVNGATNAPTTYANTGLLIQPDTFGNPVATPDGSNAKYLRSTTTNGDNLASGQSIATLDTNSGTPNSSDLYLVGILIRFTDLGLSVGQTIYGYSLMAGDVTASTASDLVNWNNSGVYRTDTDPTTWGNMDFMGFGAQISRPVPEPSTYGALLLGAGLAIFGLRRWRAQSGKPAAL
;
A
#
# COMPACT_ATOMS: atom_id res chain seq x y z
N MET A 1 -81.41 4.15 0.15
CA MET A 1 -80.53 3.54 1.16
C MET A 1 -79.48 2.72 0.43
N GLU A 2 -78.37 3.37 0.11
CA GLU A 2 -77.20 2.78 -0.54
C GLU A 2 -76.36 2.02 0.50
N PHE A 3 -76.02 0.77 0.20
CA PHE A 3 -74.95 0.05 0.90
C PHE A 3 -73.67 0.12 0.06
N SER A 4 -72.73 0.94 0.55
CA SER A 4 -71.38 1.10 0.03
C SER A 4 -70.57 -0.20 0.17
N ARG A 5 -70.00 -0.68 -0.94
CA ARG A 5 -68.99 -1.75 -0.96
C ARG A 5 -67.59 -1.14 -0.81
N PRO A 6 -66.66 -1.76 -0.05
CA PRO A 6 -65.30 -1.25 0.07
C PRO A 6 -64.50 -1.54 -1.22
N PRO A 7 -63.64 -0.62 -1.69
CA PRO A 7 -62.85 -0.84 -2.90
C PRO A 7 -61.66 -1.76 -2.62
N LEU A 8 -61.66 -2.92 -3.28
CA LEU A 8 -60.42 -3.61 -3.66
C LEU A 8 -59.68 -2.73 -4.67
N ARG A 9 -58.51 -2.18 -4.29
CA ARG A 9 -57.34 -1.98 -5.17
C ARG A 9 -56.16 -1.37 -4.38
N LEU A 10 -55.73 -2.06 -3.33
CA LEU A 10 -54.38 -1.92 -2.77
C LEU A 10 -53.53 -3.13 -3.20
N ARG A 11 -53.33 -3.28 -4.51
CA ARG A 11 -52.46 -4.31 -5.12
C ARG A 11 -51.71 -3.74 -6.32
N ARG A 12 -51.04 -2.59 -6.13
CA ARG A 12 -50.05 -2.04 -7.05
C ARG A 12 -49.02 -1.22 -6.27
N ALA A 13 -48.29 -1.88 -5.39
CA ALA A 13 -47.09 -1.38 -4.77
C ALA A 13 -46.34 -2.61 -4.24
N LEU A 14 -45.51 -3.21 -5.10
CA LEU A 14 -44.46 -4.22 -4.84
C LEU A 14 -44.32 -5.06 -6.12
N CYS A 15 -43.66 -4.50 -7.12
CA CYS A 15 -43.03 -5.20 -8.25
C CYS A 15 -42.35 -4.15 -9.14
N ALA A 16 -41.34 -3.47 -8.60
CA ALA A 16 -40.45 -2.60 -9.37
C ALA A 16 -39.09 -2.49 -8.66
N SER A 17 -38.56 -3.63 -8.23
CA SER A 17 -37.23 -3.71 -7.63
C SER A 17 -36.73 -5.12 -7.86
N LEU A 18 -36.20 -5.39 -9.07
CA LEU A 18 -35.27 -6.47 -9.34
C LEU A 18 -34.85 -6.42 -10.82
N VAL A 19 -33.57 -6.07 -10.99
CA VAL A 19 -32.69 -6.43 -12.11
C VAL A 19 -32.89 -5.65 -13.42
N ALA A 20 -32.00 -4.67 -13.66
CA ALA A 20 -31.33 -4.49 -14.95
C ALA A 20 -30.10 -3.58 -14.80
N GLY A 21 -28.97 -4.20 -14.46
CA GLY A 21 -27.69 -3.95 -15.11
C GLY A 21 -27.11 -2.54 -15.03
N ALA A 22 -26.71 -2.10 -13.84
CA ALA A 22 -25.59 -1.18 -13.74
C ALA A 22 -24.31 -1.93 -14.16
N LEU A 23 -24.01 -1.94 -15.47
CA LEU A 23 -22.63 -1.96 -15.94
C LEU A 23 -21.99 -0.64 -15.47
N ALA A 24 -21.68 -0.57 -14.17
CA ALA A 24 -20.65 0.35 -13.73
C ALA A 24 -19.38 -0.16 -14.42
N LEU A 25 -18.92 0.55 -15.44
CA LEU A 25 -17.49 0.57 -15.73
C LEU A 25 -16.83 0.87 -14.39
N ARG A 26 -16.29 -0.16 -13.72
CA ARG A 26 -15.45 0.04 -12.57
C ARG A 26 -14.23 0.75 -13.14
N ALA A 27 -14.20 2.07 -12.98
CA ALA A 27 -12.96 2.81 -13.10
C ALA A 27 -11.94 2.08 -12.23
N ILE A 28 -10.77 1.81 -12.80
CA ILE A 28 -9.64 1.18 -12.09
C ILE A 28 -9.37 2.07 -10.88
N GLY A 29 -9.74 1.59 -9.70
CA GLY A 29 -9.91 2.44 -8.53
C GLY A 29 -8.59 2.53 -7.79
N GLN A 30 -7.79 3.55 -8.10
CA GLN A 30 -6.77 4.04 -7.17
C GLN A 30 -7.54 4.61 -5.97
N VAL A 31 -7.34 4.06 -4.76
CA VAL A 31 -8.10 4.45 -3.58
C VAL A 31 -7.18 5.04 -2.53
N ALA A 32 -7.34 6.33 -2.24
CA ALA A 32 -6.62 6.98 -1.17
C ALA A 32 -6.86 6.33 0.19
N VAL A 33 -5.79 6.18 0.97
CA VAL A 33 -5.84 5.86 2.40
C VAL A 33 -6.22 7.14 3.15
N THR A 34 -7.21 7.04 4.02
CA THR A 34 -7.73 8.18 4.78
C THR A 34 -7.36 8.17 6.25
N ALA A 35 -6.98 7.01 6.79
CA ALA A 35 -6.45 6.87 8.14
C ALA A 35 -5.59 5.62 8.26
N VAL A 36 -4.70 5.63 9.25
CA VAL A 36 -3.83 4.51 9.62
C VAL A 36 -3.99 4.28 11.11
N ASP A 37 -4.32 3.05 11.49
CA ASP A 37 -4.37 2.61 12.87
C ASP A 37 -3.16 1.72 13.15
N TYR A 38 -2.44 2.08 14.19
CA TYR A 38 -1.19 1.43 14.58
C TYR A 38 -1.43 0.43 15.70
N GLY A 39 -0.70 -0.69 15.63
CA GLY A 39 -0.74 -1.73 16.65
C GLY A 39 0.08 -1.37 17.90
N THR A 40 0.48 -2.40 18.65
CA THR A 40 1.38 -2.21 19.81
C THR A 40 2.81 -1.97 19.34
N THR A 41 3.47 -0.96 19.90
CA THR A 41 4.89 -0.70 19.66
C THR A 41 5.74 -1.91 20.01
N VAL A 42 6.54 -2.33 19.04
CA VAL A 42 7.58 -3.34 19.19
C VAL A 42 8.86 -2.63 19.57
N ASP A 43 9.47 -3.05 20.68
CA ASP A 43 10.75 -2.53 21.14
C ASP A 43 11.70 -3.70 21.40
N THR A 44 12.81 -3.74 20.66
CA THR A 44 13.78 -4.83 20.74
C THR A 44 15.19 -4.27 20.84
N THR A 45 16.19 -5.15 20.95
CA THR A 45 17.56 -4.71 21.18
C THR A 45 18.07 -3.82 20.04
N ASN A 46 18.59 -2.64 20.39
CA ASN A 46 19.24 -1.73 19.47
C ASN A 46 20.39 -2.42 18.71
N ARG A 47 20.58 -2.05 17.45
CA ARG A 47 21.66 -2.55 16.60
C ARG A 47 22.36 -1.39 15.93
N THR A 48 23.66 -1.52 15.70
CA THR A 48 24.44 -0.51 15.00
C THR A 48 25.08 -1.12 13.77
N ALA A 49 24.94 -0.43 12.64
CA ALA A 49 25.60 -0.77 11.39
C ALA A 49 26.13 0.52 10.75
N GLY A 50 27.46 0.61 10.59
CA GLY A 50 28.12 1.82 10.11
C GLY A 50 27.85 3.01 11.03
N ASN A 51 27.31 4.09 10.45
CA ASN A 51 27.03 5.35 11.14
C ASN A 51 25.59 5.43 11.67
N ILE A 52 24.81 4.35 11.57
CA ILE A 52 23.41 4.31 12.02
C ILE A 52 23.26 3.34 13.20
N THR A 53 22.65 3.83 14.27
CA THR A 53 22.11 3.02 15.36
C THR A 53 20.61 2.92 15.20
N TYR A 54 20.11 1.71 14.96
CA TYR A 54 18.70 1.35 14.92
C TYR A 54 18.24 1.10 16.35
N ASN A 55 17.26 1.88 16.83
CA ASN A 55 16.62 1.60 18.11
C ASN A 55 15.81 0.31 18.08
N ASN A 56 15.39 -0.13 16.89
CA ASN A 56 14.47 -1.26 16.73
C ASN A 56 13.18 -1.08 17.55
N THR A 57 12.70 0.17 17.57
CA THR A 57 11.47 0.59 18.21
C THR A 57 10.51 1.10 17.13
N TYR A 58 9.55 0.27 16.74
CA TYR A 58 8.62 0.58 15.66
C TYR A 58 7.20 0.14 16.00
N THR A 59 6.22 0.83 15.42
CA THR A 59 4.80 0.51 15.62
C THR A 59 4.22 0.04 14.28
N PRO A 60 3.91 -1.26 14.13
CA PRO A 60 3.39 -1.78 12.88
C PRO A 60 2.00 -1.23 12.58
N VAL A 61 1.66 -1.12 11.30
CA VAL A 61 0.29 -0.79 10.90
C VAL A 61 -0.60 -2.01 11.14
N GLU A 62 -1.72 -1.80 11.84
CA GLU A 62 -2.72 -2.85 12.08
C GLU A 62 -3.89 -2.73 11.10
N TYR A 63 -4.37 -1.50 10.87
CA TYR A 63 -5.43 -1.21 9.91
C TYR A 63 -5.15 0.05 9.11
N ILE A 64 -5.77 0.11 7.94
CA ILE A 64 -5.98 1.37 7.22
C ILE A 64 -7.47 1.56 6.97
N SER A 65 -7.88 2.81 6.83
CA SER A 65 -9.22 3.17 6.37
C SER A 65 -9.15 3.80 4.97
N SER A 66 -10.20 3.58 4.19
CA SER A 66 -10.35 4.13 2.83
C SER A 66 -11.83 4.35 2.51
N SER A 67 -12.13 4.90 1.33
CA SER A 67 -13.52 4.99 0.85
C SER A 67 -14.17 3.63 0.57
N LEU A 68 -13.37 2.54 0.54
CA LEU A 68 -13.86 1.16 0.40
C LEU A 68 -14.06 0.45 1.75
N GLY A 69 -13.81 1.12 2.87
CA GLY A 69 -13.86 0.56 4.21
C GLY A 69 -12.47 0.34 4.83
N THR A 70 -12.46 -0.39 5.94
CA THR A 70 -11.25 -0.71 6.72
C THR A 70 -10.58 -1.97 6.18
N TYR A 71 -9.26 -1.96 6.06
CA TYR A 71 -8.46 -3.12 5.68
C TYR A 71 -7.49 -3.47 6.80
N ASN A 72 -7.28 -4.77 7.03
CA ASN A 72 -6.23 -5.29 7.89
C ASN A 72 -5.14 -5.98 7.06
N PHE A 73 -4.02 -6.27 7.71
CA PHE A 73 -2.86 -6.90 7.09
C PHE A 73 -2.69 -8.34 7.58
N ASN A 74 -3.72 -9.17 7.36
CA ASN A 74 -3.72 -10.60 7.71
C ASN A 74 -3.33 -11.52 6.54
N GLY A 75 -2.98 -10.95 5.38
CA GLY A 75 -2.44 -11.69 4.25
C GLY A 75 -0.95 -12.05 4.47
N PRO A 76 -0.40 -12.94 3.62
CA PRO A 76 1.01 -13.28 3.70
C PRO A 76 1.89 -12.07 3.39
N LEU A 77 3.03 -12.00 4.08
CA LEU A 77 4.14 -11.13 3.73
C LEU A 77 4.92 -11.75 2.55
N ALA A 78 5.48 -10.92 1.68
CA ALA A 78 6.41 -11.38 0.65
C ALA A 78 7.58 -12.14 1.30
N SER A 79 8.00 -13.23 0.66
CA SER A 79 9.12 -14.05 1.09
C SER A 79 10.47 -13.42 0.76
N ALA A 80 10.51 -12.56 -0.27
CA ALA A 80 11.70 -11.81 -0.66
C ALA A 80 11.31 -10.53 -1.39
N VAL A 81 12.19 -9.52 -1.34
CA VAL A 81 12.14 -8.33 -2.19
C VAL A 81 13.43 -8.25 -2.97
N ASN A 82 13.34 -8.17 -4.30
CA ASN A 82 14.51 -8.12 -5.18
C ASN A 82 14.58 -6.78 -5.90
N PHE A 83 15.76 -6.18 -5.91
CA PHE A 83 16.01 -4.90 -6.57
C PHE A 83 16.74 -5.15 -7.89
N ARG A 84 16.15 -4.68 -8.99
CA ARG A 84 16.77 -4.69 -10.32
C ARG A 84 17.33 -3.32 -10.59
N ARG A 85 18.59 -3.24 -10.99
CA ARG A 85 19.34 -1.98 -11.05
C ARG A 85 20.02 -1.79 -12.39
N ASN A 86 20.13 -0.52 -12.76
CA ASN A 86 20.96 -0.09 -13.86
C ASN A 86 22.29 0.46 -13.36
N THR A 87 23.27 -0.42 -13.17
CA THR A 87 24.63 -0.06 -12.72
C THR A 87 25.62 0.02 -13.88
N GLY A 88 25.17 0.43 -15.07
CA GLY A 88 26.01 0.62 -16.24
C GLY A 88 27.04 1.75 -16.10
N ALA A 89 27.81 2.01 -17.16
CA ALA A 89 28.86 3.03 -17.15
C ALA A 89 28.29 4.41 -16.78
N GLY A 90 28.73 4.96 -15.65
CA GLY A 90 28.31 6.27 -15.14
C GLY A 90 27.20 6.22 -14.10
N ASN A 91 26.50 5.08 -13.91
CA ASN A 91 25.44 4.96 -12.92
C ASN A 91 25.95 4.25 -11.66
N PRO A 92 26.02 4.94 -10.51
CA PRO A 92 26.53 4.33 -9.29
C PRO A 92 25.57 3.27 -8.74
N ASN A 93 26.12 2.23 -8.12
CA ASN A 93 25.36 1.21 -7.40
C ASN A 93 25.01 1.69 -5.99
N ASN A 94 24.24 2.77 -5.89
CA ASN A 94 23.91 3.39 -4.63
C ASN A 94 22.51 2.98 -4.17
N SER A 95 22.23 3.15 -2.89
CA SER A 95 20.87 3.09 -2.36
C SER A 95 20.65 4.23 -1.40
N THR A 96 19.49 4.86 -1.54
CA THR A 96 19.08 5.91 -0.63
C THR A 96 17.87 5.45 0.17
N VAL A 97 17.99 5.51 1.50
CA VAL A 97 16.97 5.17 2.47
C VAL A 97 16.70 6.39 3.33
N PHE A 98 15.46 6.64 3.69
CA PHE A 98 15.11 7.63 4.71
C PHE A 98 14.69 6.93 6.00
N TYR A 99 14.88 7.64 7.12
CA TYR A 99 14.54 7.15 8.45
C TYR A 99 13.96 8.29 9.28
N GLN A 100 12.93 7.99 10.07
CA GLN A 100 12.63 8.80 11.25
C GLN A 100 13.75 8.65 12.26
N TYR A 101 14.20 9.76 12.83
CA TYR A 101 15.37 9.78 13.71
C TYR A 101 15.13 10.49 15.04
N SER A 102 15.81 10.00 16.07
CA SER A 102 15.79 10.58 17.41
C SER A 102 16.93 11.57 17.63
N SER A 103 18.12 11.29 17.10
CA SER A 103 19.28 12.17 17.22
C SER A 103 20.29 11.99 16.08
N THR A 104 21.05 13.03 15.80
CA THR A 104 22.24 12.99 14.93
C THR A 104 23.41 13.70 15.62
N SER A 105 24.61 13.15 15.49
CA SER A 105 25.83 13.74 16.06
C SER A 105 27.06 13.24 15.30
N GLY A 106 27.95 14.16 14.90
CA GLY A 106 29.26 13.81 14.32
C GLY A 106 29.20 12.90 13.09
N GLY A 107 28.16 13.03 12.25
CA GLY A 107 27.97 12.17 11.07
C GLY A 107 27.38 10.78 11.37
N SER A 108 26.95 10.54 12.61
CA SER A 108 26.19 9.36 13.02
C SER A 108 24.75 9.73 13.37
N ALA A 109 23.85 8.75 13.31
CA ALA A 109 22.44 8.92 13.62
C ALA A 109 21.87 7.78 14.45
N THR A 110 20.87 8.10 15.27
CA THR A 110 20.02 7.13 15.95
C THR A 110 18.62 7.19 15.34
N VAL A 111 18.15 6.09 14.78
CA VAL A 111 16.87 5.99 14.05
C VAL A 111 15.87 5.13 14.77
N LEU A 112 14.58 5.38 14.55
CA LEU A 112 13.50 4.60 15.17
C LEU A 112 13.33 3.24 14.48
N GLY A 113 13.53 3.20 13.17
CA GLY A 113 13.22 2.04 12.34
C GLY A 113 13.97 0.75 12.63
N LYS A 114 13.44 -0.32 12.06
CA LYS A 114 13.99 -1.67 12.16
C LYS A 114 15.28 -1.85 11.35
N GLY A 115 16.32 -2.38 11.98
CA GLY A 115 17.52 -2.85 11.30
C GLY A 115 18.39 -3.77 12.17
N ASP A 116 19.19 -4.61 11.51
CA ASP A 116 20.19 -5.46 12.16
C ASP A 116 21.62 -4.90 11.99
N THR A 117 22.65 -5.70 12.35
CA THR A 117 24.07 -5.36 12.15
C THR A 117 24.49 -5.35 10.68
N THR A 118 23.70 -5.97 9.80
CA THR A 118 23.91 -5.97 8.34
C THR A 118 22.59 -5.68 7.62
N PRO A 119 22.05 -4.46 7.75
CA PRO A 119 20.74 -4.13 7.23
C PRO A 119 20.76 -4.13 5.70
N THR A 120 19.63 -4.52 5.12
CA THR A 120 19.47 -4.57 3.66
C THR A 120 18.23 -3.84 3.18
N LEU A 121 18.18 -3.44 1.91
CA LEU A 121 16.96 -2.88 1.33
C LEU A 121 15.77 -3.84 1.41
N SER A 122 16.01 -5.14 1.25
CA SER A 122 14.95 -6.13 1.37
C SER A 122 14.40 -6.17 2.79
N GLU A 123 15.25 -6.01 3.81
CA GLU A 123 14.80 -5.91 5.20
C GLU A 123 13.93 -4.67 5.43
N VAL A 124 14.33 -3.52 4.88
CA VAL A 124 13.55 -2.28 4.96
C VAL A 124 12.15 -2.49 4.36
N MET A 125 12.05 -3.05 3.15
CA MET A 125 10.75 -3.23 2.49
C MET A 125 9.89 -4.36 3.09
N LEU A 126 10.49 -5.31 3.80
CA LEU A 126 9.78 -6.37 4.53
C LEU A 126 9.46 -6.01 5.98
N SER A 127 9.86 -4.82 6.45
CA SER A 127 9.79 -4.47 7.87
C SER A 127 8.37 -4.20 8.36
N ASN A 128 7.45 -3.83 7.46
CA ASN A 128 6.09 -3.39 7.80
C ASN A 128 6.11 -2.16 8.74
N ASP A 129 7.04 -1.26 8.47
CA ASP A 129 7.42 -0.15 9.35
C ASP A 129 7.33 1.17 8.58
N LEU A 130 6.55 2.11 9.12
CA LEU A 130 6.36 3.46 8.58
C LEU A 130 7.32 4.49 9.21
N SER A 131 8.41 4.04 9.83
CA SER A 131 9.47 4.92 10.32
C SER A 131 10.72 4.89 9.43
N GLN A 132 10.72 4.12 8.35
CA GLN A 132 11.82 4.04 7.38
C GLN A 132 11.30 3.72 5.98
N GLY A 133 12.10 3.94 4.95
CA GLY A 133 11.70 3.67 3.57
C GLY A 133 12.76 3.98 2.53
N LEU A 134 12.48 3.66 1.27
CA LEU A 134 13.34 3.94 0.14
C LEU A 134 13.10 5.36 -0.36
N ARG A 135 14.18 6.08 -0.58
CA ARG A 135 14.11 7.42 -1.16
C ARG A 135 14.41 7.40 -2.64
N ASN A 136 13.52 7.96 -3.46
CA ASN A 136 13.67 8.10 -4.91
C ASN A 136 14.27 6.83 -5.55
N PRO A 137 13.72 5.62 -5.32
CA PRO A 137 14.39 4.39 -5.74
C PRO A 137 14.57 4.35 -7.26
N PHE A 138 13.62 4.92 -7.99
CA PHE A 138 13.57 4.95 -9.45
C PHE A 138 14.34 6.12 -10.09
N ALA A 139 14.98 6.99 -9.29
CA ALA A 139 15.87 8.01 -9.83
C ALA A 139 17.08 7.34 -10.49
N ASN A 140 17.19 7.47 -11.81
CA ASN A 140 18.23 6.84 -12.62
C ASN A 140 19.17 7.88 -13.23
N GLY A 141 20.48 7.71 -13.06
CA GLY A 141 21.52 8.57 -13.62
C GLY A 141 22.81 8.58 -12.80
N SER A 142 23.71 9.52 -13.11
CA SER A 142 25.06 9.58 -12.53
C SER A 142 25.18 10.26 -11.17
N GLY A 143 24.07 10.77 -10.61
CA GLY A 143 24.06 11.44 -9.31
C GLY A 143 24.41 10.49 -8.17
N SER A 144 25.19 10.96 -7.19
CA SER A 144 25.60 10.15 -6.04
C SER A 144 24.42 9.77 -5.11
N THR A 145 23.27 10.42 -5.25
CA THR A 145 22.05 10.10 -4.48
C THR A 145 21.06 9.23 -5.23
N ASN A 146 21.33 8.90 -6.50
CA ASN A 146 20.46 8.09 -7.34
C ASN A 146 20.59 6.63 -6.94
N SER A 147 19.47 5.99 -6.60
CA SER A 147 19.46 4.57 -6.25
C SER A 147 19.61 3.68 -7.49
N ASN A 148 19.31 4.20 -8.69
CA ASN A 148 19.44 3.46 -9.95
C ASN A 148 18.66 2.13 -9.97
N ILE A 149 17.53 2.05 -9.25
CA ILE A 149 16.67 0.86 -9.24
C ILE A 149 15.65 1.05 -10.37
N GLU A 150 15.53 0.08 -11.26
CA GLU A 150 14.55 0.12 -12.35
C GLU A 150 13.27 -0.64 -11.98
N ARG A 151 13.38 -1.62 -11.09
CA ARG A 151 12.27 -2.47 -10.68
C ARG A 151 12.47 -3.06 -9.28
N ILE A 152 11.39 -3.13 -8.51
CA ILE A 152 11.34 -3.77 -7.19
C ILE A 152 10.36 -4.93 -7.27
N ASP A 153 10.83 -6.16 -7.10
CA ASP A 153 10.00 -7.38 -7.20
C ASP A 153 9.70 -7.93 -5.80
N PHE A 154 8.44 -7.91 -5.38
CA PHE A 154 7.95 -8.57 -4.16
C PHE A 154 7.51 -9.98 -4.50
N TYR A 155 8.13 -11.00 -3.91
CA TYR A 155 7.93 -12.40 -4.26
C TYR A 155 7.25 -13.21 -3.16
N PHE A 156 6.18 -13.91 -3.48
CA PHE A 156 5.49 -14.87 -2.62
C PHE A 156 5.92 -16.30 -2.98
N ALA A 157 6.72 -16.93 -2.12
CA ALA A 157 7.17 -18.30 -2.32
C ALA A 157 5.99 -19.28 -2.36
N GLY A 158 5.96 -20.13 -3.38
CA GLY A 158 4.85 -21.07 -3.61
C GLY A 158 3.59 -20.46 -4.25
N GLY A 159 3.58 -19.14 -4.45
CA GLY A 159 2.43 -18.42 -4.99
C GLY A 159 1.34 -18.16 -3.96
N TYR A 160 0.44 -17.25 -4.31
CA TYR A 160 -0.69 -16.83 -3.51
C TYR A 160 -1.97 -16.84 -4.35
N THR A 161 -3.01 -17.48 -3.84
CA THR A 161 -4.33 -17.48 -4.47
C THR A 161 -5.12 -16.26 -4.05
N VAL A 162 -5.43 -15.41 -5.02
CA VAL A 162 -6.20 -14.17 -4.84
C VAL A 162 -7.58 -14.46 -4.25
N GLN A 163 -7.91 -13.76 -3.18
CA GLN A 163 -9.19 -13.78 -2.48
C GLN A 163 -9.99 -12.51 -2.80
N GLU A 164 -11.28 -12.55 -2.46
CA GLU A 164 -12.15 -11.40 -2.66
C GLU A 164 -11.70 -10.22 -1.79
N GLY A 165 -11.57 -9.06 -2.42
CA GLY A 165 -11.18 -7.83 -1.74
C GLY A 165 -9.68 -7.69 -1.46
N ASP A 166 -8.84 -8.67 -1.80
CA ASP A 166 -7.40 -8.55 -1.61
C ASP A 166 -6.84 -7.29 -2.28
N ALA A 167 -5.95 -6.62 -1.55
CA ALA A 167 -5.28 -5.42 -2.00
C ALA A 167 -3.83 -5.37 -1.52
N VAL A 168 -3.09 -4.43 -2.09
CA VAL A 168 -1.78 -3.98 -1.59
C VAL A 168 -1.89 -2.50 -1.28
N VAL A 169 -1.14 -2.06 -0.28
CA VAL A 169 -1.14 -0.68 0.20
C VAL A 169 0.29 -0.18 0.19
N PHE A 170 0.49 1.00 -0.38
CA PHE A 170 1.78 1.69 -0.39
C PHE A 170 1.61 3.05 0.25
N PHE A 171 2.69 3.51 0.87
CA PHE A 171 2.76 4.84 1.43
C PHE A 171 3.95 5.57 0.83
N ASP A 172 3.75 6.87 0.65
CA ASP A 172 4.74 7.81 0.15
C ASP A 172 5.00 8.89 1.21
N LEU A 173 6.18 9.50 1.16
CA LEU A 173 6.59 10.58 2.05
C LEU A 173 6.80 11.86 1.26
N GLU A 174 5.89 12.81 1.41
CA GLU A 174 5.72 13.90 0.45
C GLU A 174 5.76 15.29 1.08
N ASN A 175 6.25 16.27 0.32
CA ASN A 175 6.21 17.67 0.76
C ASN A 175 4.78 18.26 0.66
N VAL A 176 4.48 19.32 1.43
CA VAL A 176 3.17 20.02 1.32
C VAL A 176 2.85 20.37 -0.14
N GLY A 177 1.70 19.89 -0.62
CA GLY A 177 1.16 20.28 -1.92
C GLY A 177 1.59 19.38 -3.09
N ASN A 178 2.39 18.35 -2.82
CA ASN A 178 2.54 17.16 -3.68
C ASN A 178 1.85 16.00 -2.95
N PHE A 179 0.94 15.26 -3.58
CA PHE A 179 0.16 14.20 -2.91
C PHE A 179 0.40 12.82 -3.52
N GLY A 180 1.67 12.49 -3.66
CA GLY A 180 2.18 11.19 -4.05
C GLY A 180 2.73 11.19 -5.47
N ASP A 181 3.82 10.47 -5.65
CA ASP A 181 4.50 10.40 -6.94
C ASP A 181 4.01 9.23 -7.80
N GLY A 182 4.13 9.42 -9.11
CA GLY A 182 3.67 8.45 -10.09
C GLY A 182 4.58 7.23 -10.19
N PHE A 183 4.01 6.04 -10.04
CA PHE A 183 4.73 4.78 -10.22
C PHE A 183 3.86 3.75 -10.96
N ARG A 184 4.48 2.66 -11.41
CA ARG A 184 3.78 1.53 -12.05
C ARG A 184 3.83 0.29 -11.20
N ILE A 185 2.72 -0.44 -11.20
CA ILE A 185 2.59 -1.74 -10.53
C ILE A 185 2.03 -2.81 -11.48
N ALA A 186 2.64 -3.99 -11.45
CA ALA A 186 2.16 -5.14 -12.19
C ALA A 186 2.27 -6.41 -11.36
N ALA A 187 1.19 -7.19 -11.26
CA ALA A 187 1.25 -8.52 -10.65
C ALA A 187 1.83 -9.53 -11.64
N PHE A 188 2.70 -10.43 -11.17
CA PHE A 188 3.25 -11.51 -11.98
C PHE A 188 2.66 -12.87 -11.59
N THR A 189 2.33 -13.65 -12.62
CA THR A 189 1.58 -14.91 -12.53
C THR A 189 2.45 -16.13 -12.79
N SER A 190 3.72 -15.92 -13.13
CA SER A 190 4.71 -16.98 -13.22
C SER A 190 6.10 -16.46 -12.84
N VAL A 191 6.93 -17.37 -12.35
CA VAL A 191 8.34 -17.12 -12.06
C VAL A 191 9.22 -18.17 -12.72
N GLY A 192 10.45 -17.78 -13.02
CA GLY A 192 11.45 -18.65 -13.61
C GLY A 192 12.84 -18.06 -13.49
N THR A 193 13.69 -18.38 -14.46
CA THR A 193 15.02 -17.77 -14.57
C THR A 193 15.03 -16.76 -15.70
N VAL A 194 15.31 -15.51 -15.38
CA VAL A 194 15.44 -14.42 -16.36
C VAL A 194 16.77 -13.71 -16.09
N ASN A 195 17.58 -13.50 -17.12
CA ASN A 195 18.87 -12.81 -17.02
C ASN A 195 19.76 -13.34 -15.87
N GLY A 196 19.75 -14.66 -15.63
CA GLY A 196 20.53 -15.31 -14.58
C GLY A 196 19.95 -15.25 -13.16
N ALA A 197 18.83 -14.56 -12.94
CA ALA A 197 18.15 -14.51 -11.66
C ALA A 197 17.03 -15.54 -11.57
N THR A 198 17.10 -16.41 -10.55
CA THR A 198 16.05 -17.38 -10.21
C THR A 198 14.87 -16.71 -9.51
N ASN A 199 13.68 -17.30 -9.62
CA ASN A 199 12.43 -16.75 -9.10
C ASN A 199 12.11 -15.35 -9.64
N ALA A 200 12.61 -15.02 -10.82
CA ALA A 200 12.32 -13.76 -11.50
C ALA A 200 10.95 -13.85 -12.21
N PRO A 201 10.19 -12.74 -12.29
CA PRO A 201 8.94 -12.70 -13.05
C PRO A 201 9.13 -13.14 -14.51
N THR A 202 8.31 -14.06 -15.00
CA THR A 202 8.32 -14.53 -16.40
C THR A 202 7.02 -14.23 -17.14
N THR A 203 5.96 -13.85 -16.44
CA THR A 203 4.67 -13.44 -17.03
C THR A 203 3.96 -12.47 -16.09
N TYR A 204 3.40 -11.41 -16.63
CA TYR A 204 2.59 -10.43 -15.90
C TYR A 204 1.11 -10.53 -16.27
N ALA A 205 0.25 -10.21 -15.31
CA ALA A 205 -1.21 -10.15 -15.50
C ALA A 205 -1.66 -8.91 -16.29
N ASN A 206 -0.86 -7.85 -16.29
CA ASN A 206 -1.15 -6.58 -16.95
C ASN A 206 0.14 -5.92 -17.49
N THR A 207 0.00 -4.78 -18.17
CA THR A 207 1.11 -4.01 -18.77
C THR A 207 1.74 -2.99 -17.81
N GLY A 208 1.46 -3.08 -16.50
CA GLY A 208 1.86 -2.08 -15.50
C GLY A 208 0.80 -0.99 -15.35
N LEU A 209 -0.07 -1.15 -14.36
CA LEU A 209 -1.01 -0.11 -13.96
C LEU A 209 -0.22 1.12 -13.51
N LEU A 210 -0.45 2.26 -14.17
CA LEU A 210 0.09 3.54 -13.76
C LEU A 210 -0.75 4.11 -12.62
N ILE A 211 -0.13 4.27 -11.45
CA ILE A 211 -0.63 5.10 -10.36
C ILE A 211 -0.23 6.53 -10.70
N GLN A 212 -1.22 7.40 -10.81
CA GLN A 212 -0.96 8.77 -11.23
C GLN A 212 -0.41 9.55 -10.04
N PRO A 213 0.45 10.55 -10.29
CA PRO A 213 0.80 11.52 -9.26
C PRO A 213 -0.46 12.18 -8.66
N ASP A 214 -0.35 12.66 -7.43
CA ASP A 214 -1.42 13.37 -6.69
C ASP A 214 -2.69 12.54 -6.38
N THR A 215 -2.58 11.20 -6.37
CA THR A 215 -3.74 10.30 -6.13
C THR A 215 -3.82 9.70 -4.72
N PHE A 216 -2.82 9.93 -3.87
CA PHE A 216 -2.74 9.29 -2.55
C PHE A 216 -3.64 9.98 -1.50
N GLY A 217 -4.29 11.08 -1.86
CA GLY A 217 -5.24 11.79 -1.01
C GLY A 217 -4.56 12.70 0.03
N ASN A 218 -5.22 12.88 1.17
CA ASN A 218 -4.73 13.77 2.22
C ASN A 218 -3.68 13.09 3.12
N PRO A 219 -2.80 13.86 3.77
CA PRO A 219 -1.91 13.36 4.80
C PRO A 219 -2.60 12.49 5.86
N VAL A 220 -1.94 11.40 6.23
CA VAL A 220 -2.32 10.51 7.34
C VAL A 220 -1.27 10.55 8.45
N ALA A 221 -1.65 10.08 9.65
CA ALA A 221 -0.76 10.12 10.80
C ALA A 221 0.43 9.17 10.64
N THR A 222 1.64 9.62 11.02
CA THR A 222 2.83 8.78 11.11
C THR A 222 2.90 8.07 12.48
N PRO A 223 3.74 7.03 12.67
CA PRO A 223 3.89 6.37 13.98
C PRO A 223 4.33 7.31 15.11
N ASP A 224 5.16 8.31 14.80
CA ASP A 224 5.68 9.32 15.74
C ASP A 224 4.79 10.59 15.78
N GLY A 225 3.62 10.54 15.14
CA GLY A 225 2.65 11.63 15.10
C GLY A 225 3.05 12.80 14.20
N SER A 226 2.62 14.00 14.57
CA SER A 226 2.70 15.22 13.74
C SER A 226 4.08 15.88 13.69
N ASN A 227 5.08 15.39 14.44
CA ASN A 227 6.41 16.01 14.57
C ASN A 227 7.54 15.10 14.05
N ALA A 228 7.22 14.12 13.21
CA ALA A 228 8.21 13.20 12.67
C ALA A 228 9.32 13.97 11.94
N LYS A 229 10.57 13.60 12.23
CA LYS A 229 11.77 14.17 11.61
C LYS A 229 12.48 13.09 10.83
N TYR A 230 12.88 13.41 9.61
CA TYR A 230 13.50 12.43 8.73
C TYR A 230 14.97 12.77 8.48
N LEU A 231 15.76 11.73 8.26
CA LEU A 231 17.10 11.84 7.68
C LEU A 231 17.20 10.93 6.47
N ARG A 232 18.11 11.26 5.57
CA ARG A 232 18.51 10.44 4.44
C ARG A 232 19.85 9.78 4.76
N SER A 233 19.96 8.49 4.49
CA SER A 233 21.22 7.78 4.36
C SER A 233 21.38 7.28 2.94
N THR A 234 22.47 7.67 2.28
CA THR A 234 22.87 7.13 0.99
C THR A 234 24.06 6.19 1.20
N THR A 235 23.97 4.99 0.63
CA THR A 235 25.02 3.97 0.70
C THR A 235 25.54 3.67 -0.70
N THR A 236 26.84 3.37 -0.82
CA THR A 236 27.50 3.11 -2.11
C THR A 236 27.67 1.63 -2.44
N ASN A 237 26.88 0.75 -1.80
CA ASN A 237 27.06 -0.70 -1.87
C ASN A 237 25.74 -1.43 -2.19
N GLY A 238 24.95 -0.87 -3.10
CA GLY A 238 23.67 -1.41 -3.53
C GLY A 238 22.80 -1.76 -2.33
N ASP A 239 22.42 -3.02 -2.21
CA ASP A 239 21.46 -3.47 -1.20
C ASP A 239 22.02 -3.55 0.23
N ASN A 240 23.35 -3.48 0.42
CA ASN A 240 23.99 -3.55 1.73
C ASN A 240 24.08 -2.16 2.36
N LEU A 241 23.29 -1.95 3.41
CA LEU A 241 23.17 -0.65 4.07
C LEU A 241 24.21 -0.43 5.17
N ALA A 242 25.07 -1.40 5.50
CA ALA A 242 26.01 -1.30 6.61
C ALA A 242 27.27 -0.46 6.34
N SER A 243 27.55 -0.13 5.07
CA SER A 243 28.84 0.42 4.63
C SER A 243 28.69 1.58 3.64
N GLY A 244 29.67 2.49 3.62
CA GLY A 244 29.70 3.60 2.66
C GLY A 244 28.55 4.59 2.87
N GLN A 245 28.10 4.78 4.11
CA GLN A 245 26.98 5.62 4.46
C GLN A 245 27.37 7.11 4.47
N SER A 246 26.57 7.92 3.79
CA SER A 246 26.54 9.38 3.92
C SER A 246 25.18 9.79 4.49
N ILE A 247 25.18 10.45 5.64
CA ILE A 247 23.97 10.89 6.32
C ILE A 247 23.75 12.38 6.06
N ALA A 248 22.53 12.74 5.65
CA ALA A 248 22.08 14.12 5.54
C ALA A 248 20.70 14.25 6.19
N THR A 249 20.48 15.31 6.96
CA THR A 249 19.15 15.62 7.48
C THR A 249 18.19 15.88 6.31
N LEU A 250 17.03 15.25 6.37
CA LEU A 250 15.88 15.53 5.53
C LEU A 250 14.99 16.53 6.28
N ASP A 251 14.08 17.20 5.58
CA ASP A 251 13.29 18.26 6.18
C ASP A 251 12.54 17.79 7.45
N THR A 252 12.39 18.71 8.40
CA THR A 252 11.73 18.49 9.68
C THR A 252 10.31 19.01 9.61
N ASN A 253 9.31 18.20 9.99
CA ASN A 253 7.98 18.72 10.28
C ASN A 253 8.10 19.68 11.47
N SER A 254 8.11 20.98 11.22
CA SER A 254 8.49 21.99 12.23
C SER A 254 7.35 22.31 13.22
N GLY A 255 6.21 21.60 13.11
CA GLY A 255 4.99 21.87 13.87
C GLY A 255 4.20 23.06 13.32
N THR A 256 4.70 23.75 12.29
CA THR A 256 3.96 24.76 11.51
C THR A 256 4.05 24.40 10.02
N PRO A 257 2.91 24.09 9.37
CA PRO A 257 2.86 23.71 7.95
C PRO A 257 3.67 24.66 7.07
N ASN A 258 4.71 24.15 6.42
CA ASN A 258 5.51 24.88 5.44
C ASN A 258 5.90 23.95 4.28
N SER A 259 6.34 24.50 3.15
CA SER A 259 6.64 23.74 1.92
C SER A 259 7.70 22.64 2.05
N SER A 260 8.45 22.62 3.15
CA SER A 260 9.46 21.60 3.46
C SER A 260 8.93 20.49 4.37
N ASP A 261 7.76 20.64 5.00
CA ASP A 261 7.24 19.58 5.87
C ASP A 261 6.91 18.32 5.04
N LEU A 262 7.34 17.17 5.55
CA LEU A 262 7.08 15.86 4.97
C LEU A 262 5.85 15.21 5.62
N TYR A 263 4.94 14.70 4.80
CA TYR A 263 3.70 14.04 5.18
C TYR A 263 3.63 12.65 4.61
N LEU A 264 3.10 11.74 5.42
CA LEU A 264 2.77 10.40 4.98
C LEU A 264 1.44 10.45 4.22
N VAL A 265 1.43 9.94 3.00
CA VAL A 265 0.21 9.73 2.21
C VAL A 265 0.15 8.26 1.78
N GLY A 266 -1.04 7.72 1.50
CA GLY A 266 -1.19 6.29 1.24
C GLY A 266 -2.15 5.98 0.10
N ILE A 267 -1.86 4.93 -0.65
CA ILE A 267 -2.71 4.41 -1.71
C ILE A 267 -3.00 2.93 -1.49
N LEU A 268 -4.25 2.55 -1.69
CA LEU A 268 -4.73 1.17 -1.74
C LEU A 268 -5.03 0.79 -3.20
N ILE A 269 -4.52 -0.36 -3.60
CA ILE A 269 -4.65 -0.90 -4.96
C ILE A 269 -5.17 -2.33 -4.84
N ARG A 270 -6.41 -2.58 -5.29
CA ARG A 270 -6.97 -3.93 -5.23
C ARG A 270 -6.40 -4.80 -6.33
N PHE A 271 -6.35 -6.09 -6.10
CA PHE A 271 -5.96 -7.04 -7.13
C PHE A 271 -6.89 -7.02 -8.34
N THR A 272 -8.18 -6.68 -8.17
CA THR A 272 -9.09 -6.45 -9.30
C THR A 272 -8.68 -5.26 -10.18
N ASP A 273 -8.05 -4.23 -9.60
CA ASP A 273 -7.55 -3.08 -10.35
C ASP A 273 -6.30 -3.45 -11.16
N LEU A 274 -5.58 -4.50 -10.75
CA LEU A 274 -4.49 -5.11 -11.50
C LEU A 274 -4.97 -6.13 -12.55
N GLY A 275 -6.28 -6.28 -12.76
CA GLY A 275 -6.86 -7.24 -13.70
C GLY A 275 -6.90 -8.67 -13.18
N LEU A 276 -6.72 -8.88 -11.87
CA LEU A 276 -6.77 -10.20 -11.26
C LEU A 276 -8.18 -10.57 -10.81
N SER A 277 -8.53 -11.84 -10.97
CA SER A 277 -9.78 -12.43 -10.49
C SER A 277 -9.54 -13.31 -9.26
N VAL A 278 -10.56 -13.44 -8.41
CA VAL A 278 -10.55 -14.39 -7.29
C VAL A 278 -10.25 -15.81 -7.79
N GLY A 279 -9.37 -16.51 -7.07
CA GLY A 279 -8.92 -17.86 -7.43
C GLY A 279 -7.70 -17.89 -8.37
N GLN A 280 -7.28 -16.77 -8.96
CA GLN A 280 -6.03 -16.72 -9.70
C GLN A 280 -4.83 -16.83 -8.77
N THR A 281 -3.77 -17.50 -9.21
CA THR A 281 -2.50 -17.56 -8.48
C THR A 281 -1.55 -16.48 -9.00
N ILE A 282 -1.02 -15.68 -8.09
CA ILE A 282 0.09 -14.76 -8.34
C ILE A 282 1.32 -15.22 -7.59
N TYR A 283 2.49 -14.86 -8.09
CA TYR A 283 3.75 -15.09 -7.37
C TYR A 283 4.31 -13.81 -6.78
N GLY A 284 3.63 -12.68 -6.96
CA GLY A 284 4.06 -11.38 -6.48
C GLY A 284 3.64 -10.23 -7.37
N TYR A 285 4.27 -9.08 -7.16
CA TYR A 285 4.12 -7.88 -7.97
C TYR A 285 5.45 -7.12 -8.08
N SER A 286 5.57 -6.35 -9.15
CA SER A 286 6.70 -5.47 -9.40
C SER A 286 6.27 -4.02 -9.31
N LEU A 287 7.09 -3.19 -8.66
CA LEU A 287 7.02 -1.73 -8.68
C LEU A 287 8.07 -1.18 -9.64
N MET A 288 7.71 -0.15 -10.38
CA MET A 288 8.50 0.41 -11.47
C MET A 288 8.31 1.93 -11.53
N ALA A 289 9.24 2.63 -12.17
CA ALA A 289 9.09 4.04 -12.50
C ALA A 289 7.81 4.31 -13.31
N GLY A 290 7.20 5.47 -13.13
CA GLY A 290 5.98 5.84 -13.87
C GLY A 290 6.19 6.01 -15.38
N ASP A 291 7.43 6.28 -15.80
CA ASP A 291 7.83 6.44 -17.20
C ASP A 291 8.05 5.13 -17.97
N VAL A 292 7.86 3.96 -17.33
CA VAL A 292 7.91 2.67 -18.04
C VAL A 292 6.84 2.61 -19.14
N THR A 293 7.25 2.25 -20.36
CA THR A 293 6.41 2.37 -21.58
C THR A 293 5.89 1.04 -22.13
N ALA A 294 5.78 0.02 -21.27
CA ALA A 294 5.33 -1.31 -21.69
C ALA A 294 3.98 -1.28 -22.43
N SER A 295 3.99 -1.82 -23.65
CA SER A 295 2.81 -1.95 -24.52
C SER A 295 2.13 -3.32 -24.35
N THR A 296 2.90 -4.30 -23.89
CA THR A 296 2.47 -5.67 -23.61
C THR A 296 2.98 -6.14 -22.25
N ALA A 297 2.33 -7.14 -21.65
CA ALA A 297 2.77 -7.72 -20.38
C ALA A 297 4.15 -8.39 -20.49
N SER A 298 4.53 -8.86 -21.69
CA SER A 298 5.86 -9.42 -21.95
C SER A 298 6.98 -8.38 -21.94
N ASP A 299 6.68 -7.11 -22.25
CA ASP A 299 7.67 -6.03 -22.25
C ASP A 299 8.28 -5.85 -20.85
N LEU A 300 7.50 -6.11 -19.80
CA LEU A 300 7.92 -6.00 -18.41
C LEU A 300 8.89 -7.11 -17.96
N VAL A 301 8.99 -8.21 -18.70
CA VAL A 301 9.84 -9.34 -18.29
C VAL A 301 11.32 -8.98 -18.39
N ASN A 302 11.72 -8.34 -19.49
CA ASN A 302 13.11 -7.98 -19.74
C ASN A 302 13.43 -6.58 -19.19
N TRP A 303 13.85 -6.51 -17.93
CA TRP A 303 14.22 -5.25 -17.28
C TRP A 303 15.46 -4.56 -17.88
N ASN A 304 16.27 -5.26 -18.67
CA ASN A 304 17.42 -4.65 -19.37
C ASN A 304 17.01 -3.93 -20.67
N ASN A 305 15.72 -3.94 -21.03
CA ASN A 305 15.25 -3.25 -22.23
C ASN A 305 15.13 -1.76 -21.96
N SER A 306 16.15 -0.99 -22.34
CA SER A 306 16.20 0.46 -22.13
C SER A 306 15.10 1.25 -22.86
N GLY A 307 14.42 0.64 -23.84
CA GLY A 307 13.25 1.21 -24.50
C GLY A 307 11.98 1.14 -23.64
N VAL A 308 11.94 0.22 -22.67
CA VAL A 308 10.83 0.01 -21.72
C VAL A 308 11.17 0.58 -20.35
N TYR A 309 12.38 0.29 -19.85
CA TYR A 309 12.92 0.77 -18.58
C TYR A 309 13.95 1.85 -18.84
N ARG A 310 13.60 3.10 -18.57
CA ARG A 310 14.49 4.23 -18.88
C ARG A 310 15.69 4.24 -17.94
N THR A 311 16.88 4.38 -18.52
CA THR A 311 18.14 4.48 -17.77
C THR A 311 18.40 5.88 -17.21
N ASP A 312 17.52 6.83 -17.52
CA ASP A 312 17.58 8.26 -17.26
C ASP A 312 16.28 8.81 -16.65
N THR A 313 15.51 7.95 -15.96
CA THR A 313 14.28 8.35 -15.24
C THR A 313 14.56 9.56 -14.35
N ASP A 314 13.85 10.64 -14.67
CA ASP A 314 14.00 11.92 -14.02
C ASP A 314 13.48 11.86 -12.57
N PRO A 315 14.33 12.17 -11.58
CA PRO A 315 13.94 12.20 -10.17
C PRO A 315 12.91 13.27 -9.83
N THR A 316 12.51 14.17 -10.75
CA THR A 316 11.50 15.21 -10.46
C THR A 316 10.12 14.92 -11.03
N THR A 317 10.01 14.01 -12.01
CA THR A 317 8.74 13.73 -12.69
C THR A 317 8.24 12.31 -12.45
N TRP A 318 9.14 11.31 -12.44
CA TRP A 318 8.76 9.88 -12.42
C TRP A 318 9.58 9.02 -11.46
N GLY A 319 10.61 9.59 -10.83
CA GLY A 319 11.56 8.89 -9.96
C GLY A 319 11.63 9.40 -8.53
N ASN A 320 10.81 10.38 -8.14
CA ASN A 320 10.77 11.04 -6.83
C ASN A 320 10.04 10.26 -5.73
N MET A 321 9.37 9.17 -6.07
CA MET A 321 8.58 8.45 -5.09
C MET A 321 9.44 8.04 -3.86
N ASP A 322 8.91 8.20 -2.65
CA ASP A 322 9.54 7.85 -1.38
C ASP A 322 8.79 6.71 -0.66
N PHE A 323 9.00 5.46 -1.09
CA PHE A 323 8.26 4.29 -0.57
C PHE A 323 8.62 4.08 0.89
N MET A 324 7.63 4.13 1.78
CA MET A 324 7.80 3.62 3.14
C MET A 324 8.15 2.13 3.12
N GLY A 325 8.75 1.62 4.20
CA GLY A 325 9.13 0.23 4.47
C GLY A 325 7.92 -0.70 4.68
N PHE A 326 6.90 -0.48 3.87
CA PHE A 326 5.56 -1.05 3.92
C PHE A 326 5.13 -1.43 2.49
N GLY A 327 4.15 -2.33 2.39
CA GLY A 327 3.58 -2.70 1.10
C GLY A 327 4.15 -3.98 0.52
N ALA A 328 4.81 -4.80 1.34
CA ALA A 328 5.14 -6.20 1.04
C ALA A 328 4.03 -7.20 1.46
N GLN A 329 2.99 -6.72 2.12
CA GLN A 329 1.95 -7.56 2.72
C GLN A 329 0.60 -7.35 2.04
N ILE A 330 -0.11 -8.45 1.81
CA ILE A 330 -1.47 -8.42 1.28
C ILE A 330 -2.44 -7.97 2.37
N SER A 331 -3.26 -6.97 2.05
CA SER A 331 -4.33 -6.49 2.91
C SER A 331 -5.67 -7.04 2.49
N ARG A 332 -6.60 -7.13 3.44
CA ARG A 332 -7.98 -7.58 3.20
C ARG A 332 -8.99 -6.69 3.91
N PRO A 333 -10.20 -6.54 3.34
CA PRO A 333 -11.27 -5.82 4.02
C PRO A 333 -11.58 -6.50 5.35
N VAL A 334 -11.70 -5.70 6.41
CA VAL A 334 -12.30 -6.16 7.67
C VAL A 334 -13.80 -6.29 7.41
N PRO A 335 -14.40 -7.49 7.57
CA PRO A 335 -15.83 -7.63 7.38
C PRO A 335 -16.57 -6.72 8.36
N GLU A 336 -17.41 -5.82 7.85
CA GLU A 336 -18.32 -5.10 8.72
C GLU A 336 -19.23 -6.12 9.44
N PRO A 337 -19.52 -5.95 10.74
CA PRO A 337 -20.55 -6.74 11.39
C PRO A 337 -21.83 -6.65 10.55
N SER A 338 -22.40 -7.79 10.11
CA SER A 338 -23.39 -7.77 9.04
C SER A 338 -24.56 -6.84 9.39
N THR A 339 -24.58 -5.64 8.80
CA THR A 339 -25.66 -4.67 8.98
C THR A 339 -26.99 -5.30 8.54
N TYR A 340 -26.94 -6.15 7.51
CA TYR A 340 -28.08 -6.97 7.08
C TYR A 340 -28.53 -7.99 8.13
N GLY A 341 -27.61 -8.67 8.82
CA GLY A 341 -27.97 -9.58 9.91
C GLY A 341 -28.58 -8.85 11.10
N ALA A 342 -28.03 -7.68 11.46
CA ALA A 342 -28.59 -6.82 12.50
C ALA A 342 -29.98 -6.28 12.14
N LEU A 343 -30.18 -5.85 10.88
CA LEU A 343 -31.47 -5.40 10.37
C LEU A 343 -32.49 -6.54 10.31
N LEU A 344 -32.09 -7.74 9.88
CA LEU A 344 -32.97 -8.91 9.82
C LEU A 344 -33.35 -9.41 11.22
N LEU A 345 -32.40 -9.43 12.17
CA LEU A 345 -32.68 -9.72 13.57
C LEU A 345 -33.61 -8.68 14.19
N GLY A 346 -33.34 -7.39 13.95
CA GLY A 346 -34.20 -6.29 14.40
C GLY A 346 -35.62 -6.39 13.85
N ALA A 347 -35.76 -6.66 12.55
CA ALA A 347 -37.06 -6.89 11.92
C ALA A 347 -37.77 -8.13 12.48
N GLY A 348 -37.04 -9.22 12.71
CA GLY A 348 -37.57 -10.44 13.32
C GLY A 348 -38.10 -10.21 14.74
N LEU A 349 -37.35 -9.50 15.57
CA LEU A 349 -37.75 -9.10 16.92
C LEU A 349 -38.97 -8.17 16.91
N ALA A 350 -39.01 -7.21 15.98
CA ALA A 350 -40.16 -6.31 15.83
C ALA A 350 -41.43 -7.07 15.43
N ILE A 351 -41.34 -8.00 14.48
CA ILE A 351 -42.47 -8.86 14.06
C ILE A 351 -42.94 -9.74 15.21
N PHE A 352 -42.01 -10.32 15.97
CA PHE A 352 -42.34 -11.16 17.14
C PHE A 352 -43.02 -10.33 18.25
N GLY A 353 -42.50 -9.14 18.54
CA GLY A 353 -43.10 -8.20 19.48
C GLY A 353 -44.51 -7.76 19.06
N LEU A 354 -44.70 -7.43 17.78
CA LEU A 354 -46.01 -7.05 17.23
C LEU A 354 -47.03 -8.19 17.33
N ARG A 355 -46.61 -9.43 17.05
CA ARG A 355 -47.45 -10.63 17.19
C ARG A 355 -47.87 -10.85 18.65
N ARG A 356 -46.94 -10.71 19.59
CA ARG A 356 -47.21 -10.87 21.02
C ARG A 356 -48.15 -9.80 21.55
N TRP A 357 -47.94 -8.54 21.16
CA TRP A 357 -48.82 -7.43 21.53
C TRP A 357 -50.26 -7.68 21.06
N ARG A 358 -50.46 -8.02 19.78
CA ARG A 358 -51.80 -8.34 19.24
C ARG A 358 -52.48 -9.52 19.97
N ALA A 359 -51.72 -10.54 20.35
CA ALA A 359 -52.25 -11.68 21.10
C ALA A 359 -52.68 -11.32 22.54
N GLN A 360 -52.07 -10.30 23.14
CA GLN A 360 -52.44 -9.80 24.47
C GLN A 360 -53.60 -8.81 24.43
N SER A 361 -53.64 -7.92 23.44
CA SER A 361 -54.73 -6.95 23.24
C SER A 361 -56.06 -7.59 22.81
N GLY A 362 -56.02 -8.84 22.32
CA GLY A 362 -57.19 -9.60 21.91
C GLY A 362 -57.86 -10.42 23.03
N LYS A 363 -57.35 -10.38 24.28
CA LYS A 363 -58.05 -11.02 25.41
C LYS A 363 -59.15 -10.08 25.92
N PRO A 364 -60.45 -10.44 25.82
CA PRO A 364 -61.49 -9.68 26.49
C PRO A 364 -61.26 -9.73 28.00
N ALA A 365 -61.46 -8.59 28.67
CA ALA A 365 -61.44 -8.53 30.12
C ALA A 365 -62.48 -9.55 30.65
N ALA A 366 -62.03 -10.51 31.45
CA ALA A 366 -62.92 -11.39 32.18
C ALA A 366 -63.68 -10.52 33.19
N LEU A 367 -65.00 -10.39 32.98
CA LEU A 367 -65.95 -9.83 33.94
C LEU A 367 -66.19 -10.81 35.08
#